data_AF-A0A8H5UQD6-F1
#
_entry.id   AF-A0A8H5UQD6-F1
#
_cell.length_a   1.000
_cell.length_b   1.000
_cell.length_c   1.000
_cell.angle_alpha   90.00
_cell.angle_beta   90.00
_cell.angle_gamma   90.00
#
_symmetry.space_group_name_H-M   'P 1'
#
loop_
_entity.id
_entity.type
_entity.pdbx_description
1 polymer ?
#
loop_
_entity_poly.entity_id
_entity_poly.type
_entity_poly.pdbx_seq_one_letter_code
_entity_poly.pdbx_strand_id
1 'polypeptide(L)'
;MTSQDSPASFGVIGAKPPVLSTSSSPYSIIFEWTALLPLVIYLSTSRLPHRLVGQTALSGYVPVALFPRLGVIATIADFLQQGQEFLDRASSGNDLRRKVWDVNWGSIFPCANGAVAAMLSAYALRKVNVQRVPEEVEQIPGSKEGFKPLKPSSPFRRYQKLHILRFTETTKEISRARCLWSGLPTIFEFLLPLGLLGVSIVCFLCGLYGTGVAMVLAVLLRISRHLMVIERPDGYLKNNEAGLPGCMLVALNENASTWYLYIGSRGIIDTMLNKTMVQSVHSPLGIWHAYALRALEALQILVMTYVAAQKGWDGVALLSLVVVSSMLDSIAYSDDRLASQWLEREGVNVDATTLQFSGRTPMIGTIQTLGNQRSTSWMDGIIAPSTRRDAWLRRLSSDGKEDAFEKEVSLADEDWIYLNERLTLAARDMIPPDIRAESSP
;
A
#
# COMPACT_ATOMS: atom_id res chain seq x y z
N MET A 1 41.98 22.71 39.29
CA MET A 1 41.03 23.34 38.34
C MET A 1 40.00 22.30 37.95
N THR A 2 38.97 22.15 38.79
CA THR A 2 37.80 21.30 38.54
C THR A 2 36.79 22.16 37.78
N SER A 3 36.54 21.88 36.49
CA SER A 3 35.40 22.48 35.81
C SER A 3 34.14 21.94 36.48
N GLN A 4 33.51 22.77 37.32
CA GLN A 4 32.13 22.59 37.73
C GLN A 4 31.29 22.85 36.48
N ASP A 5 31.18 21.86 35.61
CA ASP A 5 30.10 21.82 34.65
C ASP A 5 28.82 21.73 35.48
N SER A 6 28.03 22.80 35.45
CA SER A 6 26.73 22.86 36.09
C SER A 6 25.95 21.59 35.75
N PRO A 7 25.43 20.82 36.74
CA PRO A 7 24.66 19.63 36.44
C PRO A 7 23.51 20.02 35.51
N ALA A 8 23.29 19.24 34.44
CA ALA A 8 22.27 19.50 33.43
C ALA A 8 20.97 19.99 34.09
N SER A 9 20.61 21.26 33.86
CA SER A 9 19.61 21.93 34.69
C SER A 9 18.21 21.37 34.46
N PHE A 10 17.47 21.20 35.55
CA PHE A 10 16.21 20.46 35.67
C PHE A 10 14.97 21.09 35.02
N GLY A 11 15.13 22.09 34.17
CA GLY A 11 14.05 22.90 33.60
C GLY A 11 14.66 24.15 32.97
N VAL A 12 13.89 24.78 32.08
CA VAL A 12 14.27 25.87 31.17
C VAL A 12 15.19 26.88 31.82
N ILE A 13 16.36 27.16 31.23
CA ILE A 13 17.14 28.41 31.38
C ILE A 13 17.07 29.01 32.81
N GLY A 14 17.36 28.21 33.85
CA GLY A 14 17.37 28.68 35.24
C GLY A 14 16.02 29.09 35.86
N ALA A 15 14.88 28.86 35.20
CA ALA A 15 13.55 29.09 35.74
C ALA A 15 13.11 27.94 36.66
N LYS A 16 12.64 28.27 37.87
CA LYS A 16 12.05 27.29 38.78
C LYS A 16 10.69 26.85 38.25
N PRO A 17 10.40 25.53 38.16
CA PRO A 17 9.07 25.07 37.76
C PRO A 17 8.03 25.59 38.77
N PRO A 18 6.81 25.92 38.31
CA PRO A 18 5.83 26.61 39.13
C PRO A 18 5.27 25.76 40.28
N VAL A 19 5.31 24.41 40.21
CA VAL A 19 4.64 23.55 41.20
C VAL A 19 5.47 22.34 41.66
N LEU A 20 6.14 21.61 40.77
CA LEU A 20 6.84 20.36 41.11
C LEU A 20 8.33 20.43 40.76
N SER A 21 9.19 20.18 41.74
CA SER A 21 10.64 20.08 41.53
C SER A 21 10.98 18.78 40.80
N THR A 22 11.67 18.91 39.66
CA THR A 22 12.21 17.81 38.87
C THR A 22 13.51 17.29 39.51
N SER A 23 13.60 15.97 39.72
CA SER A 23 14.69 15.32 40.47
C SER A 23 16.03 15.40 39.75
N SER A 24 17.12 15.63 40.52
CA SER A 24 18.46 15.74 39.96
C SER A 24 19.08 14.41 39.56
N SER A 25 19.49 14.24 38.29
CA SER A 25 20.13 13.02 37.78
C SER A 25 21.59 13.27 37.37
N PRO A 26 22.54 12.40 37.79
CA PRO A 26 23.95 12.51 37.42
C PRO A 26 24.27 12.03 35.99
N TYR A 27 23.29 11.50 35.25
CA TYR A 27 23.51 10.89 33.94
C TYR A 27 23.33 11.87 32.77
N SER A 28 24.24 12.83 32.63
CA SER A 28 24.21 13.87 31.57
C SER A 28 24.13 13.28 30.15
N ILE A 29 24.83 12.18 29.89
CA ILE A 29 24.87 11.52 28.57
C ILE A 29 23.47 11.06 28.13
N ILE A 30 22.62 10.60 29.05
CA ILE A 30 21.26 10.16 28.74
C ILE A 30 20.44 11.35 28.23
N PHE A 31 20.60 12.53 28.83
CA PHE A 31 19.88 13.73 28.40
C PHE A 31 20.33 14.23 27.02
N GLU A 32 21.62 14.09 26.67
CA GLU A 32 22.10 14.45 25.34
C GLU A 32 21.51 13.55 24.26
N TRP A 33 21.54 12.23 24.47
CA TRP A 33 20.97 11.27 23.52
C TRP A 33 19.45 11.39 23.42
N THR A 34 18.75 11.52 24.54
CA THR A 34 17.28 11.65 24.55
C THR A 34 16.79 12.98 23.97
N ALA A 35 17.62 14.02 23.95
CA ALA A 35 17.31 15.28 23.29
C ALA A 35 17.53 15.22 21.76
N LEU A 36 18.50 14.43 21.28
CA LEU A 36 18.81 14.29 19.85
C LEU A 36 17.96 13.22 19.12
N LEU A 37 17.64 12.11 19.80
CA LEU A 37 16.89 11.00 19.19
C LEU A 37 15.53 11.41 18.60
N PRO A 38 14.69 12.21 19.28
CA PRO A 38 13.44 12.69 18.70
C PRO A 38 13.66 13.45 17.40
N LEU A 39 14.68 14.32 17.35
CA LEU A 39 15.03 15.09 16.16
C LEU A 39 15.51 14.18 15.02
N VAL A 40 16.36 13.19 15.30
CA VAL A 40 16.84 12.23 14.28
C VAL A 40 15.68 11.38 13.73
N ILE A 41 14.82 10.85 14.60
CA ILE A 41 13.63 10.10 14.19
C ILE A 41 12.71 10.98 13.35
N TYR A 42 12.54 12.24 13.76
CA TYR A 42 11.71 13.23 13.07
C TYR A 42 12.24 13.56 11.67
N LEU A 43 13.57 13.66 11.50
CA LEU A 43 14.24 13.92 10.22
C LEU A 43 14.28 12.71 9.28
N SER A 44 14.05 11.50 9.79
CA SER A 44 14.09 10.28 8.97
C SER A 44 12.83 10.14 8.10
N THR A 45 12.95 10.44 6.80
CA THR A 45 11.84 10.37 5.84
C THR A 45 12.09 9.35 4.76
N SER A 46 11.12 8.44 4.56
CA SER A 46 11.04 7.63 3.35
C SER A 46 9.58 7.50 2.89
N ARG A 47 9.32 7.87 1.62
CA ARG A 47 8.10 7.54 0.84
C ARG A 47 6.75 8.04 1.42
N LEU A 48 6.69 9.27 1.92
CA LEU A 48 5.48 9.82 2.55
C LEU A 48 4.30 10.08 1.60
N PRO A 49 4.44 10.74 0.43
CA PRO A 49 3.28 11.14 -0.39
C PRO A 49 2.49 9.95 -0.93
N HIS A 50 3.20 8.94 -1.47
CA HIS A 50 2.59 7.74 -2.04
C HIS A 50 1.79 6.96 -0.98
N ARG A 51 2.38 6.76 0.21
CA ARG A 51 1.72 6.06 1.30
C ARG A 51 0.52 6.85 1.84
N LEU A 52 0.66 8.17 2.02
CA LEU A 52 -0.41 9.05 2.50
C LEU A 52 -1.65 8.97 1.60
N VAL A 53 -1.46 9.03 0.28
CA VAL A 53 -2.55 8.92 -0.70
C VAL A 53 -3.25 7.57 -0.61
N GLY A 54 -2.48 6.47 -0.55
CA GLY A 54 -3.03 5.13 -0.41
C GLY A 54 -3.84 4.93 0.87
N GLN A 55 -3.31 5.39 2.00
CA GLN A 55 -4.00 5.30 3.28
C GLN A 55 -5.25 6.19 3.32
N THR A 56 -5.19 7.38 2.70
CA THR A 56 -6.34 8.28 2.59
C THR A 56 -7.46 7.67 1.74
N ALA A 57 -7.10 7.07 0.60
CA ALA A 57 -8.06 6.41 -0.28
C ALA A 57 -8.77 5.22 0.41
N LEU A 58 -8.02 4.39 1.15
CA LEU A 58 -8.56 3.27 1.92
C LEU A 58 -9.42 3.72 3.10
N SER A 59 -8.96 4.69 3.89
CA SER A 59 -9.62 5.08 5.12
C SER A 59 -10.79 6.05 4.90
N GLY A 60 -10.73 6.89 3.87
CA GLY A 60 -11.68 8.01 3.66
C GLY A 60 -11.42 9.21 4.56
N TYR A 61 -10.31 9.23 5.31
CA TYR A 61 -9.82 10.36 6.10
C TYR A 61 -8.29 10.49 5.94
N VAL A 62 -7.69 11.63 6.25
CA VAL A 62 -6.22 11.74 6.25
C VAL A 62 -5.68 11.14 7.55
N PRO A 63 -4.88 10.06 7.52
CA PRO A 63 -4.27 9.51 8.74
C PRO A 63 -3.19 10.48 9.23
N VAL A 64 -3.33 10.93 10.48
CA VAL A 64 -2.37 11.84 11.11
C VAL A 64 -1.94 11.22 12.43
N ALA A 65 -0.65 10.88 12.53
CA ALA A 65 -0.04 10.43 13.77
C ALA A 65 -0.14 11.53 14.83
N LEU A 66 -0.14 11.14 16.10
CA LEU A 66 -0.22 12.08 17.22
C LEU A 66 0.94 13.08 17.20
N PHE A 67 2.12 12.58 16.85
CA PHE A 67 3.29 13.38 16.57
C PHE A 67 3.87 12.96 15.20
N PRO A 68 3.51 13.66 14.12
CA PRO A 68 3.92 13.28 12.77
C PRO A 68 5.41 13.57 12.53
N ARG A 69 6.03 12.84 11.61
CA ARG A 69 7.41 13.06 11.17
C ARG A 69 7.54 14.32 10.31
N LEU A 70 8.76 14.81 10.13
CA LEU A 70 9.01 16.01 9.32
C LEU A 70 8.51 15.79 7.88
N GLY A 71 7.92 16.83 7.30
CA GLY A 71 7.41 16.79 5.94
C GLY A 71 6.05 16.12 5.80
N VAL A 72 5.54 15.38 6.79
CA VAL A 72 4.17 14.85 6.74
C VAL A 72 3.16 15.99 6.72
N ILE A 73 3.35 17.00 7.57
CA ILE A 73 2.46 18.16 7.64
C ILE A 73 2.55 18.99 6.35
N ALA A 74 3.75 19.25 5.83
CA ALA A 74 3.92 19.87 4.50
C ALA A 74 3.21 19.08 3.41
N THR A 75 3.36 17.75 3.41
CA THR A 75 2.74 16.87 2.42
C THR A 75 1.22 16.94 2.49
N ILE A 76 0.64 17.01 3.69
CA ILE A 76 -0.81 17.19 3.87
C ILE A 76 -1.25 18.59 3.39
N ALA A 77 -0.45 19.62 3.68
CA ALA A 77 -0.73 20.98 3.19
C ALA A 77 -0.70 21.05 1.65
N ASP A 78 0.29 20.42 1.02
CA ASP A 78 0.41 20.33 -0.43
C ASP A 78 -0.74 19.51 -1.02
N PHE A 79 -1.12 18.41 -0.38
CA PHE A 79 -2.26 17.60 -0.79
C PHE A 79 -3.57 18.39 -0.74
N LEU A 80 -3.80 19.16 0.32
CA LEU A 80 -4.97 20.03 0.43
C LEU A 80 -4.96 21.18 -0.58
N GLN A 81 -3.78 21.74 -0.88
CA GLN A 81 -3.65 22.87 -1.80
C GLN A 81 -3.79 22.46 -3.27
N GLN A 82 -3.21 21.31 -3.65
CA GLN A 82 -3.09 20.87 -5.05
C GLN A 82 -4.15 19.83 -5.44
N GLY A 83 -4.77 19.14 -4.48
CA GLY A 83 -5.87 18.20 -4.72
C GLY A 83 -5.51 17.09 -5.71
N GLN A 84 -6.17 17.09 -6.88
CA GLN A 84 -5.97 16.07 -7.92
C GLN A 84 -4.55 16.05 -8.49
N GLU A 85 -3.93 17.21 -8.70
CA GLU A 85 -2.56 17.24 -9.24
C GLU A 85 -1.57 16.55 -8.30
N PHE A 86 -1.80 16.65 -6.99
CA PHE A 86 -1.01 15.94 -5.99
C PHE A 86 -1.23 14.42 -6.06
N LEU A 87 -2.48 13.96 -6.25
CA LEU A 87 -2.80 12.55 -6.41
C LEU A 87 -2.09 11.97 -7.64
N ASP A 88 -2.19 12.67 -8.77
CA ASP A 88 -1.52 12.28 -10.00
C ASP A 88 -0.01 12.20 -9.82
N ARG A 89 0.60 13.21 -9.18
CA ARG A 89 2.05 13.22 -8.92
C ARG A 89 2.47 12.13 -7.93
N ALA A 90 1.70 11.88 -6.87
CA ALA A 90 2.01 10.87 -5.87
C ALA A 90 1.83 9.43 -6.41
N SER A 91 0.93 9.24 -7.37
CA SER A 91 0.69 7.96 -8.06
C SER A 91 1.65 7.72 -9.23
N SER A 92 2.07 8.78 -9.95
CA SER A 92 2.88 8.68 -11.17
C SER A 92 4.36 9.01 -11.01
N GLY A 93 4.73 9.83 -10.02
CA GLY A 93 6.05 10.47 -9.91
C GLY A 93 7.15 9.66 -9.22
N ASN A 94 6.90 8.40 -8.86
CA ASN A 94 7.88 7.55 -8.16
C ASN A 94 8.35 6.37 -9.03
N ASP A 95 9.53 5.82 -8.71
CA ASP A 95 10.08 4.55 -9.23
C ASP A 95 9.16 3.33 -9.06
N LEU A 96 8.06 3.50 -8.31
CA LEU A 96 7.03 2.52 -8.03
C LEU A 96 5.83 2.64 -8.95
N ARG A 97 5.89 3.45 -10.01
CA ARG A 97 4.81 3.55 -11.02
C ARG A 97 4.52 2.14 -11.56
N ARG A 98 3.27 1.72 -11.39
CA ARG A 98 2.78 0.44 -11.90
C ARG A 98 2.05 0.65 -13.22
N LYS A 99 2.31 -0.22 -14.19
CA LYS A 99 1.56 -0.33 -15.43
C LYS A 99 0.48 -1.40 -15.23
N VAL A 100 -0.70 -1.12 -15.76
CA VAL A 100 -1.85 -2.00 -15.74
C VAL A 100 -2.13 -2.41 -17.18
N TRP A 101 -2.29 -3.71 -17.41
CA TRP A 101 -2.77 -4.28 -18.67
C TRP A 101 -4.14 -4.86 -18.41
N ASP A 102 -5.14 -4.34 -19.11
CA ASP A 102 -6.46 -4.93 -19.11
C ASP A 102 -6.45 -6.15 -20.03
N VAL A 103 -6.48 -7.33 -19.43
CA VAL A 103 -6.39 -8.61 -20.14
C VAL A 103 -7.61 -8.81 -21.04
N ASN A 104 -8.75 -8.27 -20.65
CA ASN A 104 -9.99 -8.46 -21.38
C ASN A 104 -10.09 -7.56 -22.62
N TRP A 105 -9.69 -6.29 -22.51
CA TRP A 105 -9.85 -5.30 -23.58
C TRP A 105 -8.58 -4.97 -24.36
N GLY A 106 -7.40 -5.36 -23.88
CA GLY A 106 -6.14 -5.00 -24.55
C GLY A 106 -5.59 -3.62 -24.17
N SER A 107 -6.30 -2.84 -23.35
CA SER A 107 -5.88 -1.50 -22.97
C SER A 107 -4.72 -1.53 -21.98
N ILE A 108 -3.87 -0.51 -22.05
CA ILE A 108 -2.69 -0.40 -21.19
C ILE A 108 -2.62 1.02 -20.64
N PHE A 109 -2.57 1.16 -19.32
CA PHE A 109 -2.63 2.45 -18.64
C PHE A 109 -1.81 2.46 -17.34
N PRO A 110 -1.42 3.63 -16.82
CA PRO A 110 -0.82 3.73 -15.49
C PRO A 110 -1.83 3.43 -14.40
N CYS A 111 -1.40 2.76 -13.32
CA CYS A 111 -2.26 2.47 -12.17
C CYS A 111 -2.65 3.76 -11.43
N ALA A 112 -3.95 4.06 -11.35
CA ALA A 112 -4.48 5.26 -10.70
C ALA A 112 -4.19 5.29 -9.19
N ASN A 113 -4.43 4.17 -8.49
CA ASN A 113 -4.21 4.05 -7.03
C ASN A 113 -3.14 2.99 -6.70
N GLY A 114 -1.93 3.19 -7.22
CA GLY A 114 -0.82 2.24 -7.04
C GLY A 114 -0.49 1.90 -5.57
N ALA A 115 -0.65 2.88 -4.67
CA ALA A 115 -0.44 2.68 -3.23
C ALA A 115 -1.50 1.77 -2.60
N VAL A 116 -2.77 1.96 -2.98
CA VAL A 116 -3.89 1.11 -2.54
C VAL A 116 -3.69 -0.31 -3.02
N ALA A 117 -3.38 -0.47 -4.30
CA ALA A 117 -3.05 -1.76 -4.89
C ALA A 117 -1.89 -2.44 -4.13
N ALA A 118 -0.85 -1.71 -3.76
CA ALA A 118 0.28 -2.24 -2.98
C ALA A 118 -0.13 -2.71 -1.58
N MET A 119 -0.89 -1.90 -0.84
CA MET A 119 -1.34 -2.20 0.52
C MET A 119 -2.26 -3.42 0.55
N LEU A 120 -3.27 -3.47 -0.34
CA LEU A 120 -4.20 -4.59 -0.42
C LEU A 120 -3.52 -5.89 -0.86
N SER A 121 -2.60 -5.82 -1.83
CA SER A 121 -1.82 -7.01 -2.21
C SER A 121 -0.92 -7.50 -1.08
N ALA A 122 -0.25 -6.59 -0.35
CA ALA A 122 0.59 -6.97 0.77
C ALA A 122 -0.22 -7.66 1.88
N TYR A 123 -1.40 -7.11 2.19
CA TYR A 123 -2.34 -7.69 3.15
C TYR A 123 -2.80 -9.09 2.72
N ALA A 124 -3.30 -9.22 1.48
CA ALA A 124 -3.83 -10.48 0.95
C ALA A 124 -2.77 -11.59 0.86
N LEU A 125 -1.51 -11.22 0.55
CA LEU A 125 -0.43 -12.18 0.33
C LEU A 125 0.31 -12.59 1.62
N ARG A 126 0.02 -11.98 2.77
CA ARG A 126 0.79 -12.17 4.01
C ARG A 126 0.89 -13.63 4.48
N LYS A 127 -0.14 -14.44 4.21
CA LYS A 127 -0.22 -15.85 4.61
C LYS A 127 -0.19 -16.83 3.42
N VAL A 128 0.12 -16.34 2.22
CA VAL A 128 0.07 -17.13 1.00
C VAL A 128 1.43 -17.78 0.73
N ASN A 129 1.44 -19.10 0.65
CA ASN A 129 2.63 -19.85 0.27
C ASN A 129 2.85 -19.78 -1.25
N VAL A 130 4.12 -19.64 -1.65
CA VAL A 130 4.51 -19.64 -3.05
C VAL A 130 4.54 -21.08 -3.55
N GLN A 131 3.70 -21.40 -4.53
CA GLN A 131 3.73 -22.70 -5.20
C GLN A 131 4.58 -22.61 -6.45
N ARG A 132 5.48 -23.58 -6.67
CA ARG A 132 6.33 -23.63 -7.87
C ARG A 132 5.65 -24.44 -8.95
N VAL A 133 5.48 -23.86 -10.12
CA VAL A 133 5.00 -24.57 -11.30
C VAL A 133 6.10 -25.56 -11.71
N PRO A 134 5.76 -26.84 -11.96
CA PRO A 134 6.72 -27.84 -12.44
C PRO A 134 7.52 -27.31 -13.64
N GLU A 135 8.80 -27.64 -13.72
CA GLU A 135 9.65 -27.17 -14.83
C GLU A 135 9.80 -28.23 -15.92
N GLU A 136 9.68 -29.50 -15.53
CA GLU A 136 9.88 -30.64 -16.40
C GLU A 136 8.56 -31.35 -16.66
N VAL A 137 8.42 -31.86 -17.87
CA VAL A 137 7.22 -32.56 -18.34
C VAL A 137 6.94 -33.83 -17.51
N GLU A 138 7.99 -34.48 -17.02
CA GLU A 138 7.92 -35.67 -16.16
C GLU A 138 7.36 -35.35 -14.76
N GLN A 139 7.45 -34.09 -14.32
CA GLN A 139 6.94 -33.63 -13.03
C GLN A 139 5.43 -33.28 -13.09
N ILE A 140 4.81 -33.35 -14.28
CA ILE A 140 3.38 -33.08 -14.48
C ILE A 140 2.60 -34.40 -14.30
N PRO A 141 1.64 -34.49 -13.36
CA PRO A 141 0.83 -35.69 -13.15
C PRO A 141 0.08 -36.10 -14.43
N GLY A 142 0.26 -37.34 -14.89
CA GLY A 142 -0.46 -37.88 -16.06
C GLY A 142 0.23 -37.69 -17.42
N SER A 143 1.47 -37.19 -17.47
CA SER A 143 2.25 -37.13 -18.71
C SER A 143 2.58 -38.53 -19.24
N LYS A 144 2.00 -38.93 -20.39
CA LYS A 144 2.44 -40.12 -21.14
C LYS A 144 3.91 -39.94 -21.57
N GLU A 145 4.72 -40.95 -21.29
CA GLU A 145 6.13 -41.08 -21.68
C GLU A 145 6.31 -40.85 -23.19
N GLY A 146 7.24 -39.98 -23.58
CA GLY A 146 7.57 -39.78 -25.00
C GLY A 146 8.36 -38.51 -25.34
N PHE A 147 8.33 -37.48 -24.49
CA PHE A 147 9.10 -36.25 -24.72
C PHE A 147 10.43 -36.30 -23.98
N LYS A 148 11.55 -36.11 -24.70
CA LYS A 148 12.84 -35.88 -24.04
C LYS A 148 12.76 -34.56 -23.28
N PRO A 149 13.12 -34.52 -21.98
CA PRO A 149 13.10 -33.29 -21.23
C PRO A 149 14.04 -32.28 -21.88
N LEU A 150 13.48 -31.18 -22.37
CA LEU A 150 14.24 -29.99 -22.74
C LEU A 150 14.82 -29.43 -21.45
N LYS A 151 15.99 -29.94 -21.04
CA LYS A 151 16.80 -29.31 -19.99
C LYS A 151 17.06 -27.87 -20.43
N PRO A 152 16.52 -26.86 -19.73
CA PRO A 152 16.83 -25.48 -20.06
C PRO A 152 18.31 -25.27 -19.75
N SER A 153 19.12 -25.06 -20.79
CA SER A 153 20.59 -25.05 -20.75
C SER A 153 21.21 -23.78 -20.16
N SER A 154 20.43 -22.92 -19.49
CA SER A 154 20.91 -21.64 -18.96
C SER A 154 21.15 -21.70 -17.45
N PRO A 155 22.38 -21.42 -16.96
CA PRO A 155 22.68 -21.31 -15.53
C PRO A 155 22.05 -20.08 -14.86
N PHE A 156 21.52 -19.13 -15.64
CA PHE A 156 20.84 -17.93 -15.12
C PHE A 156 19.38 -17.92 -15.58
N ARG A 157 18.48 -18.35 -14.71
CA ARG A 157 17.03 -18.34 -14.97
C ARG A 157 16.34 -17.28 -14.13
N ARG A 158 15.65 -16.35 -14.79
CA ARG A 158 14.86 -15.32 -14.10
C ARG A 158 13.42 -15.80 -13.90
N TYR A 159 13.18 -16.37 -12.73
CA TYR A 159 11.85 -16.78 -12.29
C TYR A 159 10.84 -15.64 -12.33
N GLN A 160 9.61 -15.98 -12.70
CA GLN A 160 8.48 -15.06 -12.74
C GLN A 160 7.52 -15.43 -11.62
N LYS A 161 7.12 -14.46 -10.81
CA LYS A 161 6.20 -14.64 -9.70
C LYS A 161 4.88 -14.00 -10.07
N LEU A 162 3.81 -14.79 -10.13
CA LEU A 162 2.45 -14.33 -10.38
C LEU A 162 1.64 -14.43 -9.10
N HIS A 163 1.19 -13.29 -8.61
CA HIS A 163 0.21 -13.19 -7.54
C HIS A 163 -1.17 -13.07 -8.17
N ILE A 164 -2.07 -13.99 -7.87
CA ILE A 164 -3.46 -13.98 -8.34
C ILE A 164 -4.32 -13.56 -7.15
N LEU A 165 -5.05 -12.46 -7.31
CA LEU A 165 -5.90 -11.85 -6.30
C LEU A 165 -7.33 -11.81 -6.84
N ARG A 166 -8.23 -12.63 -6.28
CA ARG A 166 -9.65 -12.65 -6.62
C ARG A 166 -10.41 -11.75 -5.66
N PHE A 167 -11.08 -10.72 -6.19
CA PHE A 167 -11.92 -9.78 -5.44
C PHE A 167 -13.40 -10.09 -5.69
N THR A 168 -14.14 -10.44 -4.65
CA THR A 168 -15.57 -10.74 -4.73
C THR A 168 -16.38 -9.84 -3.82
N GLU A 169 -17.59 -9.52 -4.24
CA GLU A 169 -18.55 -8.81 -3.41
C GLU A 169 -19.15 -9.79 -2.40
N THR A 170 -19.16 -9.38 -1.15
CA THR A 170 -19.70 -10.16 -0.04
C THR A 170 -21.09 -9.64 0.27
N THR A 171 -22.11 -10.49 0.09
CA THR A 171 -23.52 -10.18 0.40
C THR A 171 -23.84 -10.19 1.90
N LYS A 172 -22.83 -10.21 2.78
CA LYS A 172 -23.06 -10.27 4.23
C LYS A 172 -23.75 -8.98 4.68
N GLU A 173 -25.01 -9.13 5.10
CA GLU A 173 -25.75 -8.07 5.77
C GLU A 173 -24.89 -7.52 6.93
N ILE A 174 -24.70 -6.20 6.92
CA ILE A 174 -23.99 -5.49 7.97
C ILE A 174 -24.79 -5.71 9.27
N SER A 175 -24.27 -6.56 10.16
CA SER A 175 -24.99 -6.92 11.38
C SER A 175 -25.24 -5.68 12.27
N ARG A 176 -26.46 -5.56 12.82
CA ARG A 176 -26.88 -4.42 13.66
C ARG A 176 -25.96 -4.17 14.88
N ALA A 177 -25.26 -5.20 15.36
CA ALA A 177 -24.25 -5.06 16.42
C ALA A 177 -23.07 -4.13 16.02
N ARG A 178 -22.76 -4.04 14.73
CA ARG A 178 -21.72 -3.17 14.17
C ARG A 178 -22.09 -1.68 14.21
N CYS A 179 -23.40 -1.36 14.20
CA CYS A 179 -23.91 0.00 14.32
C CYS A 179 -23.83 0.54 15.77
N LEU A 180 -23.87 -0.34 16.77
CA LEU A 180 -23.65 0.06 18.17
C LEU A 180 -22.16 0.32 18.48
N TRP A 181 -21.24 -0.34 17.77
CA TRP A 181 -19.79 -0.15 17.91
C TRP A 181 -19.24 0.98 17.04
N SER A 182 -20.03 1.56 16.14
CA SER A 182 -19.60 2.68 15.29
C SER A 182 -19.54 4.03 16.02
N GLY A 183 -20.18 4.17 17.19
CA GLY A 183 -20.14 5.39 18.02
C GLY A 183 -18.96 5.48 18.99
N LEU A 184 -18.37 4.34 19.38
CA LEU A 184 -17.18 4.25 20.23
C LEU A 184 -15.93 4.95 19.65
N PRO A 185 -15.63 4.81 18.34
CA PRO A 185 -14.56 5.57 17.68
C PRO A 185 -14.77 7.08 17.80
N THR A 186 -16.00 7.56 17.59
CA THR A 186 -16.35 8.98 17.63
C THR A 186 -16.14 9.58 19.03
N ILE A 187 -16.56 8.88 20.09
CA ILE A 187 -16.34 9.33 21.47
C ILE A 187 -14.84 9.37 21.80
N PHE A 188 -14.09 8.34 21.41
CA PHE A 188 -12.64 8.31 21.62
C PHE A 188 -11.91 9.41 20.85
N GLU A 189 -12.39 9.77 19.66
CA GLU A 189 -11.85 10.88 18.87
C GLU A 189 -12.02 12.25 19.54
N PHE A 190 -13.05 12.46 20.36
CA PHE A 190 -13.23 13.68 21.16
C PHE A 190 -12.54 13.62 22.53
N LEU A 191 -12.52 12.46 23.19
CA LEU A 191 -11.89 12.30 24.50
C LEU A 191 -10.36 12.40 24.43
N LEU A 192 -9.75 11.90 23.34
CA LEU A 192 -8.32 11.91 23.15
C LEU A 192 -7.71 13.34 23.13
N PRO A 193 -8.19 14.31 22.32
CA PRO A 193 -7.66 15.67 22.34
C PRO A 193 -7.90 16.37 23.67
N LEU A 194 -9.02 16.08 24.36
CA LEU A 194 -9.28 16.61 25.70
C LEU A 194 -8.26 16.08 26.73
N GLY A 195 -7.96 14.78 26.67
CA GLY A 195 -6.90 14.17 27.47
C GLY A 195 -5.52 14.75 27.18
N LEU A 196 -5.18 14.97 25.91
CA LEU A 196 -3.92 15.60 25.51
C LEU A 196 -3.81 17.05 26.02
N LEU A 197 -4.90 17.81 26.00
CA LEU A 197 -4.94 19.16 26.58
C LEU A 197 -4.69 19.12 28.08
N GLY A 198 -5.32 18.18 28.81
CA GLY A 198 -5.08 17.98 30.23
C GLY A 198 -3.62 17.64 30.55
N VAL A 199 -3.02 16.69 29.81
CA VAL A 199 -1.60 16.33 29.95
C VAL A 199 -0.70 17.51 29.60
N SER A 200 -1.04 18.32 28.59
CA SER A 200 -0.29 19.52 28.26
C SER A 200 -0.23 20.52 29.41
N ILE A 201 -1.34 20.73 30.13
CA ILE A 201 -1.38 21.62 31.30
C ILE A 201 -0.43 21.09 32.39
N VAL A 202 -0.46 19.78 32.65
CA VAL A 202 0.46 19.15 33.61
C VAL A 202 1.91 19.31 33.18
N CYS A 203 2.23 19.13 31.89
CA CYS A 203 3.58 19.37 31.35
C CYS A 203 4.05 20.80 31.61
N PHE A 204 3.20 21.80 31.39
CA PHE A 204 3.53 23.21 31.69
C PHE A 204 3.76 23.46 33.19
N LEU A 205 2.95 22.86 34.06
CA LEU A 205 3.12 22.96 35.52
C LEU A 205 4.44 22.30 36.01
N CYS A 206 4.91 21.28 35.30
CA CYS A 206 6.18 20.59 35.56
C CYS A 206 7.40 21.22 34.86
N GLY A 207 7.23 22.32 34.12
CA GLY A 207 8.32 22.97 33.38
C GLY A 207 8.78 22.24 32.10
N LEU A 208 7.98 21.31 31.59
CA LEU A 208 8.19 20.57 30.33
C LEU A 208 7.52 21.31 29.16
N TYR A 209 7.98 22.53 28.88
CA TYR A 209 7.28 23.44 27.96
C TYR A 209 7.30 22.94 26.52
N GLY A 210 8.40 22.37 26.03
CA GLY A 210 8.49 21.84 24.67
C GLY A 210 7.56 20.65 24.47
N THR A 211 7.54 19.71 25.40
CA THR A 211 6.58 18.59 25.39
C THR A 211 5.13 19.10 25.48
N GLY A 212 4.86 20.10 26.33
CA GLY A 212 3.55 20.74 26.41
C GLY A 212 3.09 21.33 25.07
N VAL A 213 3.93 22.14 24.43
CA VAL A 213 3.62 22.70 23.10
C VAL A 213 3.46 21.59 22.05
N ALA A 214 4.27 20.53 22.10
CA ALA A 214 4.11 19.37 21.21
C ALA A 214 2.74 18.68 21.35
N MET A 215 2.21 18.59 22.58
CA MET A 215 0.86 18.07 22.82
C MET A 215 -0.22 19.00 22.28
N VAL A 216 -0.07 20.33 22.42
CA VAL A 216 -0.98 21.30 21.82
C VAL A 216 -0.97 21.20 20.29
N LEU A 217 0.22 21.07 19.69
CA LEU A 217 0.36 20.84 18.25
C LEU A 217 -0.38 19.57 17.81
N ALA A 218 -0.27 18.48 18.57
CA ALA A 218 -1.00 17.24 18.29
C ALA A 218 -2.53 17.44 18.31
N VAL A 219 -3.05 18.24 19.25
CA VAL A 219 -4.47 18.61 19.31
C VAL A 219 -4.88 19.42 18.07
N LEU A 220 -4.09 20.44 17.70
CA LEU A 220 -4.37 21.27 16.54
C LEU A 220 -4.37 20.46 15.23
N LEU A 221 -3.44 19.51 15.09
CA LEU A 221 -3.38 18.60 13.95
C LEU A 221 -4.59 17.67 13.87
N ARG A 222 -5.11 17.21 15.01
CA ARG A 222 -6.35 16.42 15.04
C ARG A 222 -7.56 17.25 14.64
N ILE A 223 -7.68 18.47 15.14
CA ILE A 223 -8.73 19.41 14.73
C ILE A 223 -8.65 19.66 13.23
N SER A 224 -7.44 19.95 12.72
CA SER A 224 -7.16 20.12 11.30
C SER A 224 -7.65 18.91 10.48
N ARG A 225 -7.32 17.69 10.89
CA ARG A 225 -7.81 16.46 10.23
C ARG A 225 -9.35 16.42 10.16
N HIS A 226 -10.06 16.78 11.23
CA HIS A 226 -11.53 16.80 11.23
C HIS A 226 -12.14 17.85 10.31
N LEU A 227 -11.40 18.92 10.01
CA LEU A 227 -11.81 19.94 9.05
C LEU A 227 -11.51 19.52 7.61
N MET A 228 -10.84 18.40 7.36
CA MET A 228 -10.60 17.89 6.01
C MET A 228 -11.74 16.94 5.63
N VAL A 229 -12.39 17.23 4.51
CA VAL A 229 -13.41 16.37 3.91
C VAL A 229 -12.83 15.76 2.65
N ILE A 230 -12.91 14.44 2.55
CA ILE A 230 -12.51 13.68 1.37
C ILE A 230 -13.76 13.22 0.65
N GLU A 231 -13.88 13.64 -0.60
CA GLU A 231 -14.97 13.29 -1.49
C GLU A 231 -14.59 12.09 -2.34
N ARG A 232 -15.49 11.11 -2.40
CA ARG A 232 -15.39 9.94 -3.28
C ARG A 232 -16.24 10.16 -4.53
N PRO A 233 -15.85 9.59 -5.68
CA PRO A 233 -16.64 9.73 -6.90
C PRO A 233 -18.00 9.03 -6.82
N ASP A 234 -19.01 9.58 -7.49
CA ASP A 234 -20.40 9.08 -7.53
C ASP A 234 -20.55 7.63 -8.07
N GLY A 235 -19.52 7.18 -8.79
CA GLY A 235 -19.38 5.83 -9.37
C GLY A 235 -18.48 4.89 -8.56
N TYR A 236 -18.12 5.22 -7.32
CA TYR A 236 -17.23 4.43 -6.48
C TYR A 236 -17.72 2.97 -6.35
N LEU A 237 -16.84 2.01 -6.70
CA LEU A 237 -17.09 0.56 -6.77
C LEU A 237 -18.19 0.13 -7.75
N LYS A 238 -18.85 1.05 -8.44
CA LYS A 238 -19.87 0.72 -9.43
C LYS A 238 -19.21 0.23 -10.72
N ASN A 239 -19.77 -0.85 -11.25
CA ASN A 239 -19.42 -1.33 -12.56
C ASN A 239 -20.14 -0.47 -13.62
N ASN A 240 -19.37 0.12 -14.54
CA ASN A 240 -19.93 0.88 -15.66
C ASN A 240 -20.10 -0.01 -16.91
N GLU A 241 -19.54 -1.23 -16.90
CA GLU A 241 -19.45 -2.13 -18.04
C GLU A 241 -20.20 -3.43 -17.71
N ALA A 242 -21.43 -3.57 -18.20
CA ALA A 242 -22.23 -4.75 -17.93
C ALA A 242 -21.61 -6.02 -18.56
N GLY A 243 -21.55 -7.12 -17.79
CA GLY A 243 -21.43 -8.48 -18.33
C GLY A 243 -20.06 -9.16 -18.26
N LEU A 244 -18.97 -8.49 -17.87
CA LEU A 244 -17.64 -9.11 -17.79
C LEU A 244 -16.97 -8.91 -16.43
N PRO A 245 -16.36 -9.96 -15.83
CA PRO A 245 -15.52 -9.80 -14.64
C PRO A 245 -14.27 -9.00 -14.98
N GLY A 246 -13.76 -8.22 -14.04
CA GLY A 246 -12.47 -7.54 -14.20
C GLY A 246 -11.34 -8.57 -14.22
N CYS A 247 -10.42 -8.43 -15.18
CA CYS A 247 -9.19 -9.19 -15.26
C CYS A 247 -8.05 -8.24 -15.66
N MET A 248 -7.27 -7.77 -14.69
CA MET A 248 -6.22 -6.78 -14.91
C MET A 248 -4.89 -7.27 -14.36
N LEU A 249 -3.85 -7.22 -15.19
CA LEU A 249 -2.49 -7.53 -14.82
C LEU A 249 -1.76 -6.25 -14.42
N VAL A 250 -0.98 -6.30 -13.35
CA VAL A 250 -0.26 -5.15 -12.81
C VAL A 250 1.18 -5.53 -12.53
N ALA A 251 2.12 -4.69 -12.97
CA ALA A 251 3.55 -4.84 -12.69
C ALA A 251 4.25 -3.48 -12.80
N LEU A 252 5.53 -3.42 -12.41
CA LEU A 252 6.34 -2.20 -12.54
C LEU A 252 6.59 -1.84 -14.02
N ASN A 253 6.87 -2.84 -14.84
CA ASN A 253 7.11 -2.69 -16.28
C ASN A 253 6.95 -4.04 -16.99
N GLU A 254 7.05 -4.05 -18.32
CA GLU A 254 6.91 -5.24 -19.19
C GLU A 254 8.00 -6.31 -18.93
N ASN A 255 9.11 -5.91 -18.31
CA ASN A 255 10.24 -6.76 -17.97
C ASN A 255 10.31 -7.06 -16.46
N ALA A 256 9.21 -6.92 -15.72
CA ALA A 256 9.16 -7.24 -14.30
C ALA A 256 9.31 -8.76 -14.06
N SER A 257 9.74 -9.13 -12.85
CA SER A 257 9.75 -10.53 -12.39
C SER A 257 8.60 -10.84 -11.45
N THR A 258 7.88 -9.83 -10.99
CA THR A 258 6.75 -9.95 -10.07
C THR A 258 5.55 -9.29 -10.69
N TRP A 259 4.45 -10.04 -10.76
CA TRP A 259 3.23 -9.69 -11.44
C TRP A 259 2.05 -9.91 -10.51
N TYR A 260 1.04 -9.04 -10.58
CA TYR A 260 -0.17 -9.10 -9.79
C TYR A 260 -1.37 -9.12 -10.73
N LEU A 261 -2.09 -10.23 -10.77
CA LEU A 261 -3.31 -10.41 -11.54
C LEU A 261 -4.51 -10.21 -10.61
N TYR A 262 -5.33 -9.20 -10.90
CA TYR A 262 -6.56 -8.88 -10.19
C TYR A 262 -7.74 -9.44 -11.00
N ILE A 263 -8.53 -10.34 -10.39
CA ILE A 263 -9.68 -11.02 -11.03
C ILE A 263 -10.93 -10.79 -10.18
N GLY A 264 -12.12 -10.65 -10.77
CA GLY A 264 -13.39 -10.66 -10.04
C GLY A 264 -14.30 -9.48 -10.37
N SER A 265 -14.91 -8.83 -9.37
CA SER A 265 -15.84 -7.71 -9.63
C SER A 265 -15.12 -6.55 -10.34
N ARG A 266 -15.58 -6.22 -11.56
CA ARG A 266 -15.01 -5.17 -12.41
C ARG A 266 -15.06 -3.81 -11.72
N GLY A 267 -16.16 -3.48 -11.05
CA GLY A 267 -16.32 -2.20 -10.35
C GLY A 267 -15.26 -1.99 -9.26
N ILE A 268 -14.93 -3.04 -8.51
CA ILE A 268 -13.88 -3.02 -7.48
C ILE A 268 -12.51 -2.84 -8.13
N ILE A 269 -12.18 -3.68 -9.10
CA ILE A 269 -10.86 -3.69 -9.75
C ILE A 269 -10.60 -2.38 -10.50
N ASP A 270 -11.59 -1.88 -11.23
CA ASP A 270 -11.52 -0.56 -11.87
C ASP A 270 -11.29 0.54 -10.86
N THR A 271 -12.02 0.54 -9.75
CA THR A 271 -11.87 1.55 -8.70
C THR A 271 -10.48 1.51 -8.07
N MET A 272 -9.87 0.32 -7.96
CA MET A 272 -8.51 0.18 -7.44
C MET A 272 -7.44 0.60 -8.46
N LEU A 273 -7.60 0.23 -9.74
CA LEU A 273 -6.51 0.29 -10.71
C LEU A 273 -6.65 1.39 -11.76
N ASN A 274 -7.86 1.76 -12.14
CA ASN A 274 -8.14 2.63 -13.29
C ASN A 274 -8.82 3.97 -12.90
N LYS A 275 -9.83 3.93 -12.02
CA LYS A 275 -10.58 5.10 -11.55
C LYS A 275 -9.94 5.67 -10.29
N THR A 276 -10.01 6.99 -10.09
CA THR A 276 -9.55 7.63 -8.86
C THR A 276 -10.44 7.26 -7.67
N MET A 277 -9.86 6.86 -6.53
CA MET A 277 -10.65 6.61 -5.31
C MET A 277 -11.01 7.88 -4.53
N VAL A 278 -10.27 8.97 -4.77
CA VAL A 278 -10.47 10.28 -4.15
C VAL A 278 -10.71 11.29 -5.27
N GLN A 279 -11.84 11.99 -5.23
CA GLN A 279 -12.23 13.00 -6.22
C GLN A 279 -11.82 14.41 -5.79
N SER A 280 -11.96 14.75 -4.52
CA SER A 280 -11.54 16.04 -4.02
C SER A 280 -11.17 15.94 -2.54
N VAL A 281 -10.28 16.82 -2.11
CA VAL A 281 -10.02 17.06 -0.69
C VAL A 281 -10.23 18.54 -0.46
N HIS A 282 -11.19 18.87 0.39
CA HIS A 282 -11.53 20.26 0.68
C HIS A 282 -11.66 20.47 2.18
N SER A 283 -11.65 21.75 2.57
CA SER A 283 -11.80 22.15 3.96
C SER A 283 -12.63 23.43 4.03
N PRO A 284 -13.46 23.65 5.07
CA PRO A 284 -14.22 24.89 5.21
C PRO A 284 -13.31 26.13 5.33
N LEU A 285 -12.05 25.94 5.73
CA LEU A 285 -11.05 27.00 5.81
C LEU A 285 -10.34 27.27 4.46
N GLY A 286 -10.61 26.48 3.42
CA GLY A 286 -9.99 26.62 2.10
C GLY A 286 -8.46 26.64 2.16
N ILE A 287 -7.85 27.55 1.40
CA ILE A 287 -6.40 27.68 1.26
C ILE A 287 -5.73 28.07 2.59
N TRP A 288 -6.43 28.79 3.48
CA TRP A 288 -5.89 29.19 4.78
C TRP A 288 -5.53 27.99 5.66
N HIS A 289 -6.21 26.87 5.46
CA HIS A 289 -5.87 25.63 6.16
C HIS A 289 -4.49 25.11 5.77
N ALA A 290 -4.12 25.16 4.49
CA ALA A 290 -2.80 24.75 4.03
C ALA A 290 -1.69 25.64 4.62
N TYR A 291 -1.93 26.96 4.69
CA TYR A 291 -1.00 27.88 5.35
C TYR A 291 -0.89 27.62 6.86
N ALA A 292 -2.01 27.34 7.54
CA ALA A 292 -2.02 26.99 8.95
C ALA A 292 -1.21 25.69 9.20
N LEU A 293 -1.35 24.68 8.34
CA LEU A 293 -0.56 23.45 8.41
C LEU A 293 0.94 23.73 8.24
N ARG A 294 1.34 24.58 7.28
CA ARG A 294 2.76 24.97 7.14
C ARG A 294 3.29 25.74 8.36
N ALA A 295 2.46 26.59 8.97
CA ALA A 295 2.82 27.26 10.21
C ALA A 295 2.97 26.26 11.38
N LEU A 296 2.11 25.23 11.47
CA LEU A 296 2.23 24.16 12.46
C LEU A 296 3.51 23.34 12.28
N GLU A 297 3.92 23.08 11.04
CA GLU A 297 5.20 22.41 10.75
C GLU A 297 6.39 23.26 11.21
N ALA A 298 6.42 24.56 10.89
CA ALA A 298 7.46 25.46 11.36
C ALA A 298 7.52 25.50 12.90
N LEU A 299 6.36 25.55 13.56
CA LEU A 299 6.27 25.50 15.01
C LEU A 299 6.76 24.15 15.57
N GLN A 300 6.48 23.04 14.91
CA GLN A 300 6.98 21.72 15.30
C GLN A 300 8.51 21.64 15.24
N ILE A 301 9.14 22.21 14.21
CA ILE A 301 10.60 22.30 14.08
C ILE A 301 11.20 23.17 15.20
N LEU A 302 10.57 24.31 15.50
CA LEU A 302 11.01 25.19 16.59
C LEU A 302 10.95 24.48 17.94
N VAL A 303 9.87 23.75 18.23
CA VAL A 303 9.73 22.95 19.46
C VAL A 303 10.81 21.88 19.54
N MET A 304 11.04 21.14 18.45
CA MET A 304 12.08 20.11 18.41
C MET A 304 13.48 20.67 18.66
N THR A 305 13.78 21.82 18.06
CA THR A 305 15.06 22.52 18.23
C THR A 305 15.23 23.04 19.66
N TYR A 306 14.15 23.58 20.23
CA TYR A 306 14.12 24.04 21.61
C TYR A 306 14.42 22.91 22.60
N VAL A 307 13.74 21.78 22.47
CA VAL A 307 13.96 20.61 23.34
C VAL A 307 15.38 20.06 23.18
N ALA A 308 15.87 19.99 21.94
CA ALA A 308 17.24 19.57 21.64
C ALA A 308 18.29 20.49 22.29
N ALA A 309 18.06 21.81 22.29
CA ALA A 309 18.94 22.79 22.88
C ALA A 309 18.93 22.77 24.42
N GLN A 310 17.78 22.47 25.05
CA GLN A 310 17.63 22.48 26.50
C GLN A 310 18.32 21.30 27.19
N LYS A 311 18.47 20.14 26.51
CA LYS A 311 19.13 18.93 27.04
C LYS A 311 18.68 18.54 28.46
N GLY A 312 17.37 18.42 28.68
CA GLY A 312 16.79 18.14 30.00
C GLY A 312 15.66 17.11 29.97
N TRP A 313 14.88 17.02 31.05
CA TRP A 313 13.73 16.12 31.19
C TRP A 313 12.67 16.30 30.08
N ASP A 314 12.62 17.49 29.46
CA ASP A 314 11.76 17.75 28.31
C ASP A 314 12.11 16.85 27.11
N GLY A 315 13.40 16.53 26.91
CA GLY A 315 13.85 15.58 25.89
C GLY A 315 13.39 14.16 26.16
N VAL A 316 13.44 13.71 27.43
CA VAL A 316 12.98 12.37 27.83
C VAL A 316 11.46 12.25 27.66
N ALA A 317 10.71 13.28 28.06
CA ALA A 317 9.26 13.32 27.92
C ALA A 317 8.84 13.37 26.44
N LEU A 318 9.51 14.16 25.61
CA LEU A 318 9.27 14.21 24.17
C LEU A 318 9.63 12.90 23.46
N LEU A 319 10.74 12.25 23.83
CA LEU A 319 11.09 10.93 23.29
C LEU A 319 10.03 9.90 23.64
N SER A 320 9.55 9.90 24.88
CA SER A 320 8.47 9.03 25.32
C SER A 320 7.19 9.29 24.52
N LEU A 321 6.87 10.55 24.26
CA LEU A 321 5.75 10.94 23.40
C LEU A 321 5.91 10.43 21.97
N VAL A 322 7.11 10.55 21.38
CA VAL A 322 7.40 10.06 20.02
C VAL A 322 7.26 8.54 19.94
N VAL A 323 7.77 7.81 20.93
CA VAL A 323 7.65 6.34 20.99
C VAL A 323 6.19 5.92 21.12
N VAL A 324 5.45 6.52 22.05
CA VAL A 324 4.01 6.25 22.22
C VAL A 324 3.23 6.60 20.95
N SER A 325 3.52 7.75 20.34
CA SER A 325 2.92 8.16 19.07
C SER A 325 3.18 7.15 17.96
N SER A 326 4.43 6.69 17.80
CA SER A 326 4.80 5.70 16.78
C SER A 326 4.12 4.35 17.03
N MET A 327 3.97 3.95 18.29
CA MET A 327 3.30 2.71 18.65
C MET A 327 1.80 2.81 18.35
N LEU A 328 1.15 3.91 18.74
CA LEU A 328 -0.25 4.20 18.42
C LEU A 328 -0.48 4.28 16.90
N ASP A 329 0.41 4.93 16.15
CA ASP A 329 0.36 5.02 14.69
C ASP A 329 0.45 3.64 14.04
N SER A 330 1.38 2.79 14.49
CA SER A 330 1.51 1.42 13.98
C SER A 330 0.25 0.56 14.27
N ILE A 331 -0.43 0.80 15.39
CA ILE A 331 -1.64 0.07 15.76
C ILE A 331 -2.86 0.62 15.03
N ALA A 332 -3.00 1.95 14.93
CA ALA A 332 -4.17 2.62 14.38
C ALA A 332 -4.16 2.69 12.85
N TYR A 333 -2.99 2.96 12.25
CA TYR A 333 -2.82 3.27 10.83
C TYR A 333 -1.82 2.32 10.15
N SER A 334 -1.70 1.07 10.65
CA SER A 334 -1.01 0.03 9.88
C SER A 334 -1.75 -0.22 8.56
N ASP A 335 -0.97 -0.40 7.50
CA ASP A 335 -1.50 -0.63 6.15
C ASP A 335 -2.42 -1.87 6.13
N ASP A 336 -2.09 -2.90 6.92
CA ASP A 336 -2.91 -4.10 7.10
C ASP A 336 -4.28 -3.80 7.72
N ARG A 337 -4.32 -2.95 8.76
CA ARG A 337 -5.56 -2.58 9.43
C ARG A 337 -6.43 -1.72 8.52
N LEU A 338 -5.84 -0.81 7.77
CA LEU A 338 -6.56 0.02 6.82
C LEU A 338 -7.10 -0.82 5.65
N ALA A 339 -6.31 -1.76 5.15
CA ALA A 339 -6.75 -2.74 4.14
C ALA A 339 -7.90 -3.61 4.66
N SER A 340 -7.79 -4.18 5.86
CA SER A 340 -8.83 -5.02 6.45
C SER A 340 -10.11 -4.23 6.70
N GLN A 341 -10.01 -3.01 7.25
CA GLN A 341 -11.16 -2.14 7.48
C GLN A 341 -11.84 -1.74 6.18
N TRP A 342 -11.08 -1.49 5.12
CA TRP A 342 -11.65 -1.17 3.81
C TRP A 342 -12.39 -2.38 3.24
N LEU A 343 -11.78 -3.57 3.24
CA LEU A 343 -12.43 -4.81 2.79
C LEU A 343 -13.73 -5.07 3.56
N GLU A 344 -13.71 -4.90 4.88
CA GLU A 344 -14.90 -5.07 5.73
C GLU A 344 -15.97 -4.00 5.51
N ARG A 345 -15.59 -2.73 5.34
CA ARG A 345 -16.52 -1.61 5.15
C ARG A 345 -17.21 -1.68 3.80
N GLU A 346 -16.44 -1.99 2.75
CA GLU A 346 -16.95 -2.06 1.38
C GLU A 346 -17.56 -3.43 1.05
N GLY A 347 -17.52 -4.40 1.98
CA GLY A 347 -18.07 -5.74 1.76
C GLY A 347 -17.31 -6.52 0.69
N VAL A 348 -15.98 -6.41 0.65
CA VAL A 348 -15.13 -7.06 -0.35
C VAL A 348 -14.36 -8.21 0.30
N ASN A 349 -14.40 -9.39 -0.31
CA ASN A 349 -13.52 -10.50 0.05
C ASN A 349 -12.36 -10.58 -0.94
N VAL A 350 -11.18 -10.97 -0.45
CA VAL A 350 -10.00 -11.16 -1.27
C VAL A 350 -9.39 -12.53 -1.03
N ASP A 351 -9.36 -13.35 -2.09
CA ASP A 351 -8.70 -14.64 -2.09
C ASP A 351 -7.40 -14.53 -2.90
N ALA A 352 -6.31 -15.09 -2.38
CA ALA A 352 -4.99 -14.89 -2.95
C ALA A 352 -4.23 -16.20 -3.13
N THR A 353 -3.60 -16.35 -4.30
CA THR A 353 -2.68 -17.46 -4.60
C THR A 353 -1.42 -16.93 -5.25
N THR A 354 -0.30 -17.60 -5.03
CA THR A 354 0.98 -17.20 -5.63
C THR A 354 1.62 -18.38 -6.33
N LEU A 355 1.92 -18.19 -7.61
CA LEU A 355 2.62 -19.15 -8.45
C LEU A 355 3.99 -18.60 -8.87
N GLN A 356 4.99 -19.46 -8.89
CA GLN A 356 6.32 -19.17 -9.42
C GLN A 356 6.55 -19.99 -10.68
N PHE A 357 6.73 -19.28 -11.80
CA PHE A 357 6.97 -19.82 -13.12
C PHE A 357 8.46 -19.73 -13.48
N SER A 358 8.91 -20.68 -14.27
CA SER A 358 10.28 -20.73 -14.79
C SER A 358 10.53 -19.78 -15.97
N GLY A 359 9.47 -19.24 -16.57
CA GLY A 359 9.53 -18.29 -17.68
C GLY A 359 8.27 -17.42 -17.80
N ARG A 360 8.33 -16.38 -18.64
CA ARG A 360 7.20 -15.45 -18.87
C ARG A 360 6.10 -16.07 -19.72
N THR A 361 6.46 -16.85 -20.75
CA THR A 361 5.50 -17.49 -21.66
C THR A 361 4.45 -18.32 -20.93
N PRO A 362 4.80 -19.31 -20.08
CA PRO A 362 3.78 -20.11 -19.41
C PRO A 362 2.94 -19.27 -18.44
N MET A 363 3.52 -18.25 -17.79
CA MET A 363 2.78 -17.33 -16.94
C MET A 363 1.73 -16.52 -17.72
N ILE A 364 2.10 -15.95 -18.86
CA ILE A 364 1.20 -15.19 -19.73
C ILE A 364 0.13 -16.11 -20.34
N GLY A 365 0.49 -17.34 -20.70
CA GLY A 365 -0.46 -18.35 -21.12
C GLY A 365 -1.49 -18.64 -20.05
N THR A 366 -1.06 -18.82 -18.79
CA THR A 366 -1.98 -19.04 -17.67
C THR A 366 -2.92 -17.86 -17.50
N ILE A 367 -2.42 -16.62 -17.56
CA ILE A 367 -3.26 -15.41 -17.50
C ILE A 367 -4.29 -15.39 -18.64
N GLN A 368 -3.88 -15.69 -19.88
CA GLN A 368 -4.79 -15.76 -21.03
C GLN A 368 -5.90 -16.80 -20.82
N THR A 369 -5.54 -18.00 -20.33
CA THR A 369 -6.53 -19.05 -20.06
C THR A 369 -7.49 -18.69 -18.94
N LEU A 370 -7.06 -17.90 -17.94
CA LEU A 370 -7.91 -17.43 -16.84
C LEU A 370 -8.86 -16.31 -17.27
N GLY A 371 -8.41 -15.43 -18.16
CA GLY A 371 -9.25 -14.36 -18.69
C GLY A 371 -10.41 -14.87 -19.54
N ASN A 372 -10.29 -16.08 -20.10
CA ASN A 372 -11.26 -16.68 -21.03
C ASN A 372 -11.59 -15.78 -22.24
N GLN A 373 -10.66 -14.90 -22.62
CA GLN A 373 -10.83 -13.93 -23.69
C GLN A 373 -9.95 -14.25 -24.89
N ARG A 374 -10.37 -13.76 -26.06
CA ARG A 374 -9.62 -13.91 -27.33
C ARG A 374 -8.64 -12.77 -27.59
N SER A 375 -8.73 -11.67 -26.84
CA SER A 375 -7.83 -10.53 -27.04
C SER A 375 -6.39 -10.92 -26.66
N THR A 376 -5.46 -10.66 -27.58
CA THR A 376 -4.03 -10.93 -27.40
C THR A 376 -3.19 -9.65 -27.43
N SER A 377 -3.79 -8.48 -27.67
CA SER A 377 -3.07 -7.22 -27.82
C SER A 377 -2.40 -6.75 -26.52
N TRP A 378 -2.97 -7.09 -25.35
CA TRP A 378 -2.43 -6.71 -24.04
C TRP A 378 -1.02 -7.26 -23.80
N MET A 379 -0.67 -8.41 -24.38
CA MET A 379 0.62 -9.08 -24.15
C MET A 379 1.69 -8.68 -25.16
N ASP A 380 1.39 -7.86 -26.18
CA ASP A 380 2.33 -7.53 -27.27
C ASP A 380 3.59 -6.81 -26.78
N GLY A 381 3.47 -5.98 -25.75
CA GLY A 381 4.62 -5.33 -25.09
C GLY A 381 5.42 -6.27 -24.18
N ILE A 382 4.87 -7.44 -23.82
CA ILE A 382 5.50 -8.39 -22.88
C ILE A 382 6.16 -9.54 -23.66
N ILE A 383 5.46 -10.09 -24.65
CA ILE A 383 5.91 -11.14 -25.55
C ILE A 383 5.69 -10.64 -26.98
N ALA A 384 6.78 -10.45 -27.72
CA ALA A 384 6.72 -9.97 -29.09
C ALA A 384 5.78 -10.84 -29.97
N PRO A 385 4.91 -10.22 -30.78
CA PRO A 385 4.10 -10.93 -31.77
C PRO A 385 4.97 -11.76 -32.70
N SER A 386 4.61 -13.03 -32.91
CA SER A 386 5.33 -13.95 -33.80
C SER A 386 4.44 -15.12 -34.18
N THR A 387 4.69 -15.74 -35.33
CA THR A 387 3.97 -16.94 -35.80
C THR A 387 3.97 -18.06 -34.77
N ARG A 388 5.11 -18.26 -34.08
CA ARG A 388 5.25 -19.22 -32.97
C ARG A 388 4.32 -18.90 -31.80
N ARG A 389 4.22 -17.63 -31.40
CA ARG A 389 3.32 -17.19 -30.32
C ARG A 389 1.87 -17.43 -30.71
N ASP A 390 1.49 -17.11 -31.93
CA ASP A 390 0.11 -17.28 -32.41
C ASP A 390 -0.29 -18.75 -32.47
N ALA A 391 0.59 -19.63 -32.96
CA ALA A 391 0.38 -21.08 -32.95
C ALA A 391 0.19 -21.62 -31.53
N TRP A 392 1.03 -21.18 -30.57
CA TRP A 392 0.89 -21.52 -29.16
C TRP A 392 -0.45 -21.07 -28.56
N LEU A 393 -0.88 -19.82 -28.82
CA LEU A 393 -2.15 -19.29 -28.33
C LEU A 393 -3.37 -20.01 -28.93
N ARG A 394 -3.31 -20.37 -30.22
CA ARG A 394 -4.37 -21.19 -30.87
C ARG A 394 -4.55 -22.53 -30.16
N ARG A 395 -3.45 -23.24 -29.85
CA ARG A 395 -3.51 -24.50 -29.07
C ARG A 395 -4.11 -24.31 -27.68
N LEU A 396 -3.71 -23.26 -26.96
CA LEU A 396 -4.28 -22.95 -25.65
C LEU A 396 -5.79 -22.70 -25.71
N SER A 397 -6.27 -22.05 -26.79
CA SER A 397 -7.70 -21.76 -26.98
C SER A 397 -8.54 -22.98 -27.39
N SER A 398 -7.94 -23.95 -28.07
CA SER A 398 -8.58 -25.19 -28.54
C SER A 398 -8.42 -26.36 -27.56
N ASP A 399 -7.89 -26.11 -26.36
CA ASP A 399 -7.55 -27.12 -25.35
C ASP A 399 -6.68 -28.25 -25.95
N GLY A 400 -5.74 -27.86 -26.83
CA GLY A 400 -4.78 -28.74 -27.48
C GLY A 400 -5.33 -29.63 -28.61
N LYS A 401 -6.59 -29.42 -29.03
CA LYS A 401 -7.26 -30.23 -30.07
C LYS A 401 -6.96 -29.78 -31.50
N GLU A 402 -6.49 -28.56 -31.70
CA GLU A 402 -6.21 -28.03 -33.04
C GLU A 402 -4.72 -28.23 -33.38
N ASP A 403 -4.47 -28.79 -34.57
CA ASP A 403 -3.12 -28.87 -35.14
C ASP A 403 -2.69 -27.45 -35.54
N ALA A 404 -2.05 -26.73 -34.62
CA ALA A 404 -1.65 -25.35 -34.82
C ALA A 404 -0.45 -25.16 -35.77
N PHE A 405 0.01 -26.23 -36.40
CA PHE A 405 1.18 -26.24 -37.26
C PHE A 405 0.76 -26.06 -38.73
N GLU A 406 0.74 -24.81 -39.18
CA GLU A 406 0.89 -24.54 -40.61
C GLU A 406 2.31 -24.97 -41.05
N LYS A 407 2.51 -25.30 -42.33
CA LYS A 407 3.71 -25.96 -42.92
C LYS A 407 5.08 -25.28 -42.69
N GLU A 408 5.15 -24.18 -41.94
CA GLU A 408 6.35 -23.35 -41.74
C GLU A 408 6.95 -23.39 -40.33
N VAL A 409 6.46 -24.24 -39.41
CA VAL A 409 7.00 -24.31 -38.04
C VAL A 409 8.19 -25.29 -37.96
N SER A 410 9.31 -24.85 -37.40
CA SER A 410 10.49 -25.70 -37.20
C SER A 410 10.27 -26.72 -36.06
N LEU A 411 10.92 -27.89 -36.11
CA LEU A 411 10.83 -28.90 -35.02
C LEU A 411 11.14 -28.32 -33.63
N ALA A 412 12.10 -27.37 -33.55
CA ALA A 412 12.44 -26.70 -32.29
C ALA A 412 11.31 -25.79 -31.78
N ASP A 413 10.54 -25.18 -32.69
CA ASP A 413 9.39 -24.37 -32.33
C ASP A 413 8.19 -25.24 -31.91
N GLU A 414 8.01 -26.43 -32.51
CA GLU A 414 7.00 -27.40 -32.07
C GLU A 414 7.23 -27.85 -30.62
N ASP A 415 8.47 -28.26 -30.29
CA ASP A 415 8.84 -28.65 -28.94
C ASP A 415 8.63 -27.50 -27.93
N TRP A 416 8.99 -26.27 -28.33
CA TRP A 416 8.78 -25.09 -27.51
C TRP A 416 7.29 -24.82 -27.27
N ILE A 417 6.45 -24.93 -28.30
CA ILE A 417 5.00 -24.72 -28.21
C ILE A 417 4.40 -25.75 -27.24
N TYR A 418 4.73 -27.03 -27.41
CA TYR A 418 4.20 -28.12 -26.60
C TYR A 418 4.60 -28.01 -25.13
N LEU A 419 5.85 -27.66 -24.86
CA LEU A 419 6.34 -27.45 -23.49
C LEU A 419 5.57 -26.31 -22.82
N ASN A 420 5.44 -25.15 -23.48
CA ASN A 420 4.77 -24.00 -22.88
C ASN A 420 3.25 -24.20 -22.71
N GLU A 421 2.61 -24.96 -23.60
CA GLU A 421 1.22 -25.40 -23.45
C GLU A 421 1.07 -26.25 -22.18
N ARG A 422 1.85 -27.32 -22.03
CA ARG A 422 1.78 -28.20 -20.85
C ARG A 422 2.05 -27.46 -19.54
N LEU A 423 3.06 -26.59 -19.51
CA LEU A 423 3.37 -25.77 -18.33
C LEU A 423 2.22 -24.80 -17.99
N THR A 424 1.56 -24.25 -19.01
CA THR A 424 0.40 -23.37 -18.83
C THR A 424 -0.78 -24.14 -18.23
N LEU A 425 -1.09 -25.33 -18.75
CA LEU A 425 -2.18 -26.18 -18.27
C LEU A 425 -1.91 -26.69 -16.85
N ALA A 426 -0.68 -27.14 -16.57
CA ALA A 426 -0.28 -27.54 -15.21
C ALA A 426 -0.46 -26.39 -14.21
N ALA A 427 -0.03 -25.17 -14.57
CA ALA A 427 -0.23 -24.00 -13.73
C ALA A 427 -1.71 -23.64 -13.55
N ARG A 428 -2.54 -23.77 -14.59
CA ARG A 428 -4.00 -23.60 -14.51
C ARG A 428 -4.61 -24.55 -13.49
N ASP A 429 -4.17 -25.81 -13.49
CA ASP A 429 -4.67 -26.86 -12.60
C ASP A 429 -4.22 -26.68 -11.15
N MET A 430 -3.11 -26.01 -10.91
CA MET A 430 -2.67 -25.60 -9.56
C MET A 430 -3.49 -24.45 -8.97
N ILE A 431 -4.24 -23.70 -9.78
CA ILE A 431 -5.07 -22.59 -9.31
C ILE A 431 -6.36 -23.17 -8.73
N PRO A 432 -6.68 -22.88 -7.45
CA PRO A 432 -7.91 -23.33 -6.83
C PRO A 432 -9.15 -22.97 -7.67
N PRO A 433 -10.15 -23.87 -7.77
CA PRO A 433 -11.36 -23.60 -8.54
C PRO A 433 -12.07 -22.33 -8.04
N ASP A 434 -12.01 -22.07 -6.73
CA ASP A 434 -12.57 -20.89 -6.06
C ASP A 434 -11.85 -19.58 -6.41
N ILE A 435 -10.78 -19.61 -7.22
CA ILE A 435 -10.04 -18.42 -7.67
C ILE A 435 -10.20 -18.20 -9.18
N ARG A 436 -10.67 -19.21 -9.91
CA ARG A 436 -10.93 -19.09 -11.36
C ARG A 436 -12.08 -18.11 -11.60
N ALA A 437 -11.96 -17.29 -12.64
CA ALA A 437 -13.06 -16.44 -13.07
C ALA A 437 -14.29 -17.31 -13.32
N GLU A 438 -15.47 -16.88 -12.88
CA GLU A 438 -16.71 -17.53 -13.28
C GLU A 438 -16.77 -17.52 -14.80
N SER A 439 -16.98 -18.69 -15.40
CA SER A 439 -17.31 -18.77 -16.82
C SER A 439 -18.57 -17.94 -17.02
N SER A 440 -18.49 -16.88 -17.82
CA SER A 440 -19.68 -16.19 -18.31
C SER A 440 -20.66 -17.24 -18.86
N PRO A 441 -21.96 -17.16 -18.52
CA PRO A 441 -22.96 -18.09 -19.03
C PRO A 441 -23.06 -18.07 -20.55
#